data_AF-A0A7C9TRV8-F1
#
_entry.id   AF-A0A7C9TRV8-F1
#
_cell.length_a   1.000
_cell.length_b   1.000
_cell.length_c   1.000
_cell.angle_alpha   90.00
_cell.angle_beta   90.00
_cell.angle_gamma   90.00
#
_symmetry.space_group_name_H-M   'P 1'
#
loop_
_entity.id
_entity.type
_entity.pdbx_description
1 polymer ?
#
loop_
_entity_poly.entity_id
_entity_poly.type
_entity_poly.pdbx_seq_one_letter_code
_entity_poly.pdbx_strand_id
1 'polypeptide(L)'
;MTVLGSDDEGVLRALVDSLGYDLDPSILIGGWATNARVGGEISHDVDLIITDQSLRQKLPTRLAEYSENELHSGGKKARGTADGVHVDAYFPYESKLGSKLLLNVGILTNYIDPDFTVQGWLMLTLDAHIATKIAALLDRHATEKGKKDARELVALIDSGGDPRKVVDVILAATGAEKGEVEGYIRQMFELLPKLADLNQKARRRYAALAREWIEEAQIQIRKLESAQRGS
;
A
#
# COMPACT_ATOMS: atom_id res chain seq x y z
N MET A 1 -7.74 -20.46 7.83
CA MET A 1 -6.48 -19.84 8.27
C MET A 1 -5.47 -20.96 8.33
N THR A 2 -4.68 -21.14 7.28
CA THR A 2 -3.67 -22.21 7.22
C THR A 2 -2.40 -21.61 7.82
N VAL A 3 -2.00 -22.12 8.98
CA VAL A 3 -0.68 -21.80 9.55
C VAL A 3 0.33 -22.49 8.64
N LEU A 4 1.15 -21.70 7.95
CA LEU A 4 2.24 -22.21 7.14
C LEU A 4 3.27 -22.88 8.06
N GLY A 5 3.85 -24.00 7.62
CA GLY A 5 5.02 -24.56 8.29
C GLY A 5 6.22 -23.61 8.14
N SER A 6 7.20 -23.69 9.04
CA SER A 6 8.45 -22.92 8.95
C SER A 6 9.16 -23.08 7.60
N ASP A 7 9.01 -24.26 6.99
CA ASP A 7 9.63 -24.60 5.71
C ASP A 7 8.94 -23.90 4.53
N ASP A 8 7.60 -23.73 4.60
CA ASP A 8 6.83 -23.01 3.58
C ASP A 8 7.15 -21.50 3.59
N GLU A 9 7.34 -20.92 4.78
CA GLU A 9 7.74 -19.51 4.91
C GLU A 9 9.14 -19.25 4.34
N GLY A 10 10.07 -20.20 4.52
CA GLY A 10 11.41 -20.12 3.95
C GLY A 10 11.39 -20.15 2.42
N VAL A 11 10.59 -21.03 1.82
CA VAL A 11 10.40 -21.11 0.36
C VAL A 11 9.79 -19.82 -0.19
N LEU A 12 8.75 -19.30 0.47
CA LEU A 12 8.11 -18.04 0.06
C LEU A 12 9.08 -16.85 0.11
N ARG A 13 9.91 -16.75 1.16
CA ARG A 13 10.95 -15.71 1.26
C ARG A 13 11.97 -15.81 0.13
N ALA A 14 12.48 -17.02 -0.14
CA ALA A 14 13.44 -17.25 -1.21
C ALA A 14 12.86 -16.88 -2.60
N LEU A 15 11.57 -17.15 -2.82
CA LEU A 15 10.89 -16.73 -4.03
C LEU A 15 10.80 -15.20 -4.16
N VAL A 16 10.40 -14.51 -3.09
CA VAL A 16 10.32 -13.04 -3.09
C VAL A 16 11.68 -12.40 -3.33
N ASP A 17 12.74 -12.95 -2.72
CA ASP A 17 14.11 -12.50 -2.95
C ASP A 17 14.52 -12.74 -4.41
N SER A 18 14.26 -13.93 -4.96
CA SER A 18 14.53 -14.24 -6.38
C SER A 18 13.81 -13.28 -7.33
N LEU A 19 12.52 -13.00 -7.08
CA LEU A 19 11.77 -12.04 -7.88
C LEU A 19 12.36 -10.63 -7.77
N GLY A 20 12.86 -10.24 -6.59
CA GLY A 20 13.53 -8.95 -6.37
C GLY A 20 14.75 -8.78 -7.25
N TYR A 21 15.59 -9.81 -7.36
CA TYR A 21 16.75 -9.78 -8.26
C TYR A 21 16.35 -9.77 -9.75
N ASP A 22 15.36 -10.58 -10.14
CA ASP A 22 14.94 -10.68 -11.55
C ASP A 22 14.29 -9.38 -12.07
N LEU A 23 13.60 -8.69 -11.16
CA LEU A 23 12.80 -7.49 -11.43
C LEU A 23 13.42 -6.20 -10.87
N ASP A 24 14.71 -6.20 -10.51
CA ASP A 24 15.42 -4.99 -10.06
C ASP A 24 15.60 -3.98 -11.22
N PRO A 25 15.23 -2.69 -11.05
CA PRO A 25 14.57 -2.10 -9.89
C PRO A 25 13.04 -2.22 -9.93
N SER A 26 12.44 -2.83 -8.90
CA SER A 26 10.98 -2.78 -8.68
C SER A 26 10.69 -2.43 -7.24
N ILE A 27 9.53 -1.85 -6.98
CA ILE A 27 9.13 -1.44 -5.64
C ILE A 27 8.20 -2.50 -5.05
N LEU A 28 8.59 -3.10 -3.93
CA LEU A 28 7.76 -4.04 -3.19
C LEU A 28 6.71 -3.28 -2.38
N ILE A 29 5.44 -3.70 -2.48
CA ILE A 29 4.32 -3.13 -1.73
C ILE A 29 3.51 -4.23 -1.03
N GLY A 30 2.34 -3.89 -0.50
CA GLY A 30 1.40 -4.89 0.02
C GLY A 30 1.88 -5.59 1.30
N GLY A 31 1.51 -6.86 1.46
CA GLY A 31 1.77 -7.62 2.69
C GLY A 31 3.26 -7.90 2.93
N TRP A 32 4.01 -8.19 1.88
CA TRP A 32 5.46 -8.44 1.99
C TRP A 32 6.25 -7.21 2.41
N ALA A 33 5.92 -6.04 1.84
CA ALA A 33 6.53 -4.79 2.30
C ALA A 33 6.19 -4.45 3.75
N THR A 34 5.00 -4.84 4.21
CA THR A 34 4.62 -4.67 5.63
C THR A 34 5.43 -5.61 6.52
N ASN A 35 5.54 -6.89 6.15
CA ASN A 35 6.34 -7.87 6.90
C ASN A 35 7.80 -7.42 7.03
N ALA A 36 8.38 -6.90 5.95
CA ALA A 36 9.75 -6.38 5.96
C ALA A 36 9.93 -5.18 6.92
N ARG A 37 8.92 -4.30 7.04
CA ARG A 37 9.02 -3.08 7.86
C ARG A 37 8.73 -3.33 9.34
N VAL A 38 7.67 -4.07 9.65
CA VAL A 38 7.14 -4.19 11.03
C VAL A 38 6.87 -5.63 11.46
N GLY A 39 7.26 -6.62 10.64
CA GLY A 39 6.93 -8.03 10.86
C GLY A 39 5.44 -8.32 10.65
N GLY A 40 4.97 -9.43 11.23
CA GLY A 40 3.57 -9.84 11.16
C GLY A 40 3.30 -10.96 10.14
N GLU A 41 2.01 -11.20 9.85
CA GLU A 41 1.57 -12.32 9.02
C GLU A 41 2.08 -12.22 7.57
N ILE A 42 2.83 -13.25 7.14
CA ILE A 42 3.32 -13.36 5.76
C ILE A 42 2.14 -13.40 4.77
N SER A 43 2.31 -12.75 3.62
CA SER A 43 1.33 -12.76 2.54
C SER A 43 1.58 -13.93 1.60
N HIS A 44 0.51 -14.57 1.13
CA HIS A 44 0.59 -15.54 0.04
C HIS A 44 0.60 -14.89 -1.34
N ASP A 45 0.34 -13.59 -1.41
CA ASP A 45 0.36 -12.79 -2.64
C ASP A 45 1.56 -11.82 -2.58
N VAL A 46 2.25 -11.62 -3.71
CA VAL A 46 3.30 -10.62 -3.90
C VAL A 46 2.75 -9.46 -4.72
N ASP A 47 2.78 -8.26 -4.14
CA ASP A 47 2.35 -7.03 -4.81
C ASP A 47 3.57 -6.14 -5.08
N LEU A 48 3.73 -5.68 -6.32
CA LEU A 48 4.87 -4.83 -6.70
C LEU A 48 4.49 -3.72 -7.69
N ILE A 49 5.30 -2.66 -7.72
CA ILE A 49 5.27 -1.63 -8.76
C ILE A 49 6.52 -1.81 -9.63
N ILE A 50 6.29 -1.94 -10.93
CA ILE A 50 7.35 -2.01 -11.94
C ILE A 50 7.85 -0.59 -12.25
N THR A 51 9.14 -0.29 -12.10
CA THR A 51 9.60 1.10 -12.31
C THR A 51 9.88 1.45 -13.78
N ASP A 52 10.07 0.45 -14.65
CA ASP A 52 10.36 0.70 -16.07
C ASP A 52 9.76 -0.34 -17.03
N GLN A 53 9.68 0.05 -18.31
CA GLN A 53 9.07 -0.76 -19.36
C GLN A 53 9.84 -2.05 -19.69
N SER A 54 11.16 -2.08 -19.49
CA SER A 54 11.98 -3.26 -19.77
C SER A 54 11.68 -4.38 -18.77
N LEU A 55 11.39 -4.03 -17.52
CA LEU A 55 10.97 -4.99 -16.49
C LEU A 55 9.57 -5.55 -16.76
N ARG A 56 8.63 -4.75 -17.27
CA ARG A 56 7.32 -5.24 -17.72
C ARG A 56 7.48 -6.32 -18.80
N GLN A 57 8.45 -6.18 -19.70
CA GLN A 57 8.74 -7.19 -20.73
C GLN A 57 9.30 -8.51 -20.18
N LYS A 58 9.88 -8.50 -18.96
CA LYS A 58 10.33 -9.73 -18.28
C LYS A 58 9.18 -10.50 -17.63
N LEU A 59 8.07 -9.84 -17.28
CA LEU A 59 6.97 -10.48 -16.55
C LEU A 59 6.37 -11.72 -17.25
N PRO A 60 6.12 -11.73 -18.57
CA PRO A 60 5.61 -12.93 -19.25
C PRO A 60 6.57 -14.12 -19.21
N THR A 61 7.88 -13.88 -19.07
CA THR A 61 8.89 -14.94 -18.95
C THR A 61 9.02 -15.41 -17.51
N ARG A 62 8.82 -14.51 -16.53
CA ARG A 62 8.99 -14.84 -15.11
C ARG A 62 7.75 -15.43 -14.47
N LEU A 63 6.56 -15.05 -14.95
CA LEU A 63 5.27 -15.45 -14.39
C LEU A 63 4.57 -16.47 -15.28
N ALA A 64 4.16 -17.58 -14.69
CA ALA A 64 3.18 -18.47 -15.27
C ALA A 64 1.80 -17.79 -15.28
N GLU A 65 0.92 -18.20 -16.20
CA GLU A 65 -0.45 -17.68 -16.31
C GLU A 65 -0.52 -16.15 -16.44
N TYR A 66 0.51 -15.56 -17.05
CA TYR A 66 0.62 -14.11 -17.23
C TYR A 66 -0.60 -13.56 -17.98
N SER A 67 -1.21 -12.53 -17.41
CA SER A 67 -2.26 -11.74 -18.04
C SER A 67 -2.14 -10.28 -17.62
N GLU A 68 -2.55 -9.38 -18.52
CA GLU A 68 -2.78 -7.97 -18.16
C GLU A 68 -4.29 -7.73 -18.14
N ASN A 69 -4.80 -7.30 -17.00
CA ASN A 69 -6.22 -7.07 -16.79
C ASN A 69 -6.48 -5.60 -16.49
N GLU A 70 -7.67 -5.14 -16.91
CA GLU A 70 -8.17 -3.83 -16.50
C GLU A 70 -8.50 -3.82 -15.00
N LEU A 71 -8.09 -2.76 -14.31
CA LEU A 71 -8.41 -2.54 -12.92
C LEU A 71 -9.80 -1.92 -12.77
N HIS A 72 -10.53 -2.32 -11.73
CA HIS A 72 -11.81 -1.66 -11.37
C HIS A 72 -11.66 -0.16 -11.06
N SER A 73 -10.47 0.27 -10.61
CA SER A 73 -10.09 1.67 -10.42
C SER A 73 -9.78 2.43 -11.73
N GLY A 74 -9.92 1.76 -12.88
CA GLY A 74 -9.41 2.22 -14.17
C GLY A 74 -7.91 1.97 -14.31
N GLY A 75 -7.49 1.57 -15.50
CA GLY A 75 -6.08 1.29 -15.81
C GLY A 75 -5.75 -0.19 -15.95
N LYS A 76 -4.47 -0.54 -15.97
CA LYS A 76 -4.00 -1.93 -16.15
C LYS A 76 -3.12 -2.39 -15.01
N LYS A 77 -3.18 -3.68 -14.69
CA LYS A 77 -2.14 -4.40 -13.93
C LYS A 77 -1.82 -5.72 -14.61
N ALA A 78 -0.61 -6.21 -14.40
CA ALA A 78 -0.28 -7.59 -14.69
C ALA A 78 -0.61 -8.49 -13.50
N ARG A 79 -1.01 -9.72 -13.81
CA ARG A 79 -1.17 -10.81 -12.84
C ARG A 79 -0.57 -12.09 -13.42
N GLY A 80 0.02 -12.89 -12.55
CA GLY A 80 0.42 -14.26 -12.86
C GLY A 80 0.75 -15.02 -11.59
N THR A 81 1.44 -16.15 -11.75
CA THR A 81 1.96 -16.94 -10.65
C THR A 81 3.46 -17.19 -10.82
N ALA A 82 4.19 -17.22 -9.70
CA ALA A 82 5.57 -17.69 -9.66
C ALA A 82 5.65 -18.79 -8.60
N ASP A 83 6.01 -20.01 -9.00
CA ASP A 83 6.05 -21.18 -8.10
C ASP A 83 4.76 -21.38 -7.27
N GLY A 84 3.60 -21.11 -7.88
CA GLY A 84 2.28 -21.24 -7.25
C GLY A 84 1.84 -20.03 -6.39
N VAL A 85 2.69 -19.00 -6.27
CA VAL A 85 2.41 -17.76 -5.53
C VAL A 85 1.86 -16.72 -6.48
N HIS A 86 0.74 -16.07 -6.11
CA HIS A 86 0.17 -15.02 -6.93
C HIS A 86 1.04 -13.76 -6.91
N VAL A 87 1.26 -13.19 -8.09
CA VAL A 87 2.00 -11.95 -8.27
C VAL A 87 1.10 -10.94 -8.96
N ASP A 88 0.88 -9.80 -8.33
CA ASP A 88 0.16 -8.64 -8.88
C ASP A 88 1.17 -7.50 -9.11
N ALA A 89 1.38 -7.12 -10.38
CA ALA A 89 2.34 -6.11 -10.80
C ALA A 89 1.63 -4.86 -11.36
N TYR A 90 1.92 -3.72 -10.75
CA TYR A 90 1.33 -2.42 -11.09
C TYR A 90 2.28 -1.59 -11.92
N PHE A 91 1.73 -0.83 -12.87
CA PHE A 91 2.48 -0.06 -13.85
C PHE A 91 2.31 1.46 -13.60
N PRO A 92 3.40 2.24 -13.56
CA PRO A 92 3.35 3.69 -13.51
C PRO A 92 2.49 4.27 -14.63
N TYR A 93 1.74 5.33 -14.34
CA TYR A 93 0.82 6.02 -15.25
C TYR A 93 -0.40 5.21 -15.74
N GLU A 94 -0.36 3.89 -15.64
CA GLU A 94 -1.46 3.00 -16.02
C GLU A 94 -2.22 2.41 -14.83
N SER A 95 -1.62 2.30 -13.65
CA SER A 95 -2.26 1.71 -12.47
C SER A 95 -2.68 2.75 -11.44
N LYS A 96 -3.81 2.47 -10.77
CA LYS A 96 -4.26 3.17 -9.56
C LYS A 96 -4.57 2.17 -8.46
N LEU A 97 -4.09 2.44 -7.24
CA LEU A 97 -4.36 1.59 -6.07
C LEU A 97 -5.63 2.06 -5.34
N GLY A 98 -6.52 1.12 -5.10
CA GLY A 98 -7.81 1.36 -4.47
C GLY A 98 -8.85 1.96 -5.41
N SER A 99 -10.12 1.65 -5.19
CA SER A 99 -11.27 2.16 -5.96
C SER A 99 -11.76 3.51 -5.47
N LYS A 100 -11.55 3.82 -4.18
CA LYS A 100 -11.92 5.11 -3.58
C LYS A 100 -10.80 6.14 -3.71
N LEU A 101 -9.62 5.86 -3.15
CA LEU A 101 -8.48 6.78 -3.18
C LEU A 101 -7.81 6.88 -4.54
N LEU A 102 -7.93 5.85 -5.40
CA LEU A 102 -7.40 5.89 -6.77
C LEU A 102 -5.92 6.35 -6.83
N LEU A 103 -5.07 5.87 -5.91
CA LEU A 103 -3.69 6.34 -5.75
C LEU A 103 -2.87 6.04 -7.00
N ASN A 104 -2.42 7.08 -7.70
CA ASN A 104 -1.63 6.95 -8.92
C ASN A 104 -0.26 6.35 -8.61
N VAL A 105 -0.02 5.17 -9.18
CA VAL A 105 1.23 4.42 -8.97
C VAL A 105 2.45 5.18 -9.48
N GLY A 106 2.33 5.94 -10.56
CA GLY A 106 3.42 6.77 -11.08
C GLY A 106 3.77 7.98 -10.21
N ILE A 107 2.88 8.38 -9.28
CA ILE A 107 3.21 9.39 -8.27
C ILE A 107 3.89 8.72 -7.08
N LEU A 108 3.46 7.50 -6.70
CA LEU A 108 4.06 6.72 -5.62
C LEU A 108 5.53 6.38 -5.87
N THR A 109 5.97 6.24 -7.13
CA THR A 109 7.39 6.02 -7.46
C THR A 109 8.31 7.18 -7.03
N ASN A 110 7.78 8.37 -6.72
CA ASN A 110 8.57 9.48 -6.17
C ASN A 110 8.81 9.37 -4.66
N TYR A 111 8.19 8.40 -3.99
CA TYR A 111 8.27 8.19 -2.55
C TYR A 111 9.02 6.89 -2.23
N ILE A 112 10.16 6.67 -2.88
CA ILE A 112 11.07 5.57 -2.56
C ILE A 112 11.89 5.96 -1.32
N ASP A 113 12.03 5.01 -0.40
CA ASP A 113 12.85 5.13 0.80
C ASP A 113 14.32 4.86 0.43
N PRO A 114 15.20 5.87 0.41
CA PRO A 114 16.60 5.67 0.02
C PRO A 114 17.38 4.86 1.06
N ASP A 115 16.90 4.82 2.30
CA ASP A 115 17.60 4.21 3.44
C ASP A 115 17.06 2.82 3.76
N PHE A 116 16.07 2.32 3.00
CA PHE A 116 15.45 1.03 3.24
C PHE A 116 15.19 0.26 1.93
N THR A 117 16.02 -0.75 1.68
CA THR A 117 15.87 -1.70 0.57
C THR A 117 15.89 -3.13 1.09
N VAL A 118 15.29 -4.06 0.34
CA VAL A 118 15.20 -5.47 0.74
C VAL A 118 15.51 -6.36 -0.45
N GLN A 119 16.69 -7.01 -0.48
CA GLN A 119 17.02 -8.07 -1.45
C GLN A 119 16.63 -7.75 -2.92
N GLY A 120 17.11 -6.62 -3.46
CA GLY A 120 16.79 -6.16 -4.82
C GLY A 120 15.50 -5.36 -4.96
N TRP A 121 14.68 -5.29 -3.91
CA TRP A 121 13.48 -4.45 -3.87
C TRP A 121 13.79 -3.04 -3.37
N LEU A 122 13.31 -2.07 -4.12
CA LEU A 122 13.03 -0.73 -3.62
C LEU A 122 11.81 -0.78 -2.70
N MET A 123 11.76 0.11 -1.71
CA MET A 123 10.64 0.19 -0.78
C MET A 123 10.04 1.60 -0.83
N LEU A 124 8.71 1.71 -0.78
CA LEU A 124 8.07 3.01 -0.54
C LEU A 124 8.43 3.51 0.85
N THR A 125 8.59 4.82 1.06
CA THR A 125 8.68 5.42 2.40
C THR A 125 7.56 4.91 3.30
N LEU A 126 7.78 4.90 4.62
CA LEU A 126 6.75 4.44 5.58
C LEU A 126 5.40 5.12 5.33
N ASP A 127 5.40 6.43 5.10
CA ASP A 127 4.19 7.22 4.90
C ASP A 127 3.44 6.86 3.61
N ALA A 128 4.19 6.63 2.52
CA ALA A 128 3.60 6.20 1.26
C ALA A 128 3.09 4.77 1.32
N HIS A 129 3.79 3.87 2.02
CA HIS A 129 3.30 2.51 2.26
C HIS A 129 2.01 2.51 3.08
N ILE A 130 1.93 3.33 4.14
CA ILE A 130 0.69 3.54 4.89
C ILE A 130 -0.43 4.00 3.96
N ALA A 131 -0.19 4.99 3.08
CA ALA A 131 -1.20 5.43 2.12
C ALA A 131 -1.74 4.28 1.24
N THR A 132 -0.87 3.38 0.76
CA THR A 132 -1.32 2.20 -0.01
C THR A 132 -2.19 1.26 0.80
N LYS A 133 -1.90 1.09 2.10
CA LYS A 133 -2.69 0.25 3.01
C LYS A 133 -4.03 0.88 3.37
N ILE A 134 -4.09 2.21 3.45
CA ILE A 134 -5.37 2.94 3.60
C ILE A 134 -6.26 2.67 2.39
N ALA A 135 -5.71 2.78 1.17
CA ALA A 135 -6.46 2.49 -0.05
C ALA A 135 -7.01 1.05 -0.06
N ALA A 136 -6.19 0.06 0.32
CA ALA A 136 -6.62 -1.34 0.42
C ALA A 136 -7.73 -1.54 1.47
N LEU A 137 -7.55 -1.00 2.69
CA LEU A 137 -8.53 -1.13 3.77
C LEU A 137 -9.90 -0.58 3.36
N LEU A 138 -9.93 0.61 2.76
CA LEU A 138 -11.17 1.30 2.41
C LEU A 138 -12.01 0.55 1.36
N ASP A 139 -11.38 -0.28 0.53
CA ASP A 139 -12.05 -1.09 -0.49
C ASP A 139 -12.59 -2.41 0.04
N ARG A 140 -11.86 -3.08 0.96
CA ARG A 140 -12.15 -4.46 1.38
C ARG A 140 -12.38 -4.64 2.87
N HIS A 141 -12.74 -3.59 3.58
CA HIS A 141 -12.96 -3.57 5.04
C HIS A 141 -13.94 -4.64 5.56
N ALA A 142 -14.86 -5.13 4.73
CA ALA A 142 -15.84 -6.17 5.10
C ALA A 142 -15.31 -7.61 4.94
N THR A 143 -14.01 -7.80 4.68
CA THR A 143 -13.39 -9.11 4.41
C THR A 143 -12.32 -9.46 5.44
N GLU A 144 -11.89 -10.73 5.47
CA GLU A 144 -10.72 -11.14 6.29
C GLU A 144 -9.43 -10.42 5.87
N LYS A 145 -9.25 -10.15 4.56
CA LYS A 145 -8.14 -9.31 4.09
C LYS A 145 -8.22 -7.90 4.69
N GLY A 146 -9.42 -7.35 4.85
CA GLY A 146 -9.64 -6.05 5.50
C GLY A 146 -9.27 -6.04 7.00
N LYS A 147 -9.54 -7.12 7.74
CA LYS A 147 -9.07 -7.27 9.13
C LYS A 147 -7.54 -7.36 9.21
N LYS A 148 -6.91 -8.05 8.26
CA LYS A 148 -5.45 -8.09 8.13
C LYS A 148 -4.89 -6.68 7.88
N ASP A 149 -5.39 -5.96 6.87
CA ASP A 149 -4.94 -4.60 6.55
C ASP A 149 -5.10 -3.64 7.74
N ALA A 150 -6.17 -3.78 8.53
CA ALA A 150 -6.36 -2.96 9.73
C ALA A 150 -5.28 -3.20 10.79
N ARG A 151 -4.88 -4.47 11.03
CA ARG A 151 -3.79 -4.80 11.96
C ARG A 151 -2.43 -4.31 11.44
N GLU A 152 -2.18 -4.46 10.14
CA GLU A 152 -0.97 -3.96 9.50
C GLU A 152 -0.87 -2.43 9.56
N LEU A 153 -1.97 -1.71 9.29
CA LEU A 153 -2.03 -0.26 9.42
C LEU A 153 -1.73 0.20 10.84
N VAL A 154 -2.30 -0.46 11.85
CA VAL A 154 -2.00 -0.15 13.26
C VAL A 154 -0.50 -0.32 13.55
N ALA A 155 0.11 -1.42 13.09
CA ALA A 155 1.54 -1.66 13.28
C ALA A 155 2.41 -0.61 12.57
N LEU A 156 2.06 -0.24 11.33
CA LEU A 156 2.78 0.78 10.56
C LEU A 156 2.66 2.18 11.18
N ILE A 157 1.44 2.59 11.57
CA ILE A 157 1.21 3.87 12.26
C ILE A 157 2.01 3.90 13.57
N ASP A 158 1.99 2.81 14.34
CA ASP A 158 2.72 2.70 15.61
C ASP A 158 4.24 2.67 15.44
N SER A 159 4.74 2.29 14.26
CA SER A 159 6.18 2.34 13.93
C SER A 159 6.70 3.75 13.59
N GLY A 160 5.81 4.75 13.56
CA GLY A 160 6.20 6.17 13.40
C GLY A 160 5.65 6.85 12.15
N GLY A 161 4.48 6.43 11.64
CA GLY A 161 3.85 7.12 10.51
C GLY A 161 3.50 8.58 10.84
N ASP A 162 3.95 9.51 9.99
CA ASP A 162 3.76 10.95 10.19
C ASP A 162 2.44 11.39 9.52
N PRO A 163 1.45 11.89 10.29
CA PRO A 163 0.17 12.36 9.74
C PRO A 163 0.36 13.30 8.55
N ARG A 164 1.29 14.25 8.66
CA ARG A 164 1.51 15.28 7.64
C ARG A 164 2.00 14.67 6.34
N LYS A 165 2.99 13.79 6.42
CA LYS A 165 3.57 13.13 5.24
C LYS A 165 2.61 12.14 4.60
N VAL A 166 1.85 11.39 5.40
CA VAL A 166 0.85 10.46 4.86
C VAL A 166 -0.24 11.22 4.10
N VAL A 167 -0.76 12.31 4.69
CA VAL A 167 -1.73 13.18 4.01
C VAL A 167 -1.13 13.81 2.76
N ASP A 168 0.13 14.31 2.82
CA ASP A 168 0.83 14.87 1.67
C ASP A 168 0.90 13.84 0.52
N VAL A 169 1.27 12.58 0.82
CA VAL A 169 1.30 11.49 -0.18
C VAL A 169 -0.08 11.21 -0.75
N ILE A 170 -1.11 11.09 0.09
CA ILE A 170 -2.48 10.81 -0.37
C ILE A 170 -2.95 11.95 -1.26
N LEU A 171 -2.77 13.21 -0.86
CA LEU A 171 -3.17 14.37 -1.65
C LEU A 171 -2.39 14.48 -2.95
N ALA A 172 -1.10 14.12 -2.98
CA ALA A 172 -0.34 14.09 -4.22
C ALA A 172 -0.82 12.99 -5.17
N ALA A 173 -1.01 11.76 -4.65
CA ALA A 173 -1.27 10.58 -5.47
C ALA A 173 -2.76 10.34 -5.79
N THR A 174 -3.69 10.86 -4.99
CA THR A 174 -5.12 10.55 -5.14
C THR A 174 -5.70 11.02 -6.47
N GLY A 175 -6.41 10.11 -7.14
CA GLY A 175 -7.24 10.41 -8.29
C GLY A 175 -8.68 10.83 -7.92
N ALA A 176 -9.05 10.75 -6.64
CA ALA A 176 -10.33 11.24 -6.13
C ALA A 176 -10.35 12.76 -5.96
N GLU A 177 -11.53 13.32 -5.70
CA GLU A 177 -11.64 14.73 -5.33
C GLU A 177 -10.88 15.01 -4.04
N LYS A 178 -10.04 16.05 -4.03
CA LYS A 178 -9.17 16.34 -2.87
C LYS A 178 -9.98 16.60 -1.60
N GLY A 179 -11.17 17.17 -1.72
CA GLY A 179 -12.10 17.39 -0.60
C GLY A 179 -12.60 16.10 0.06
N GLU A 180 -12.58 14.96 -0.62
CA GLU A 180 -13.00 13.67 -0.05
C GLU A 180 -11.95 13.02 0.85
N VAL A 181 -10.68 13.45 0.75
CA VAL A 181 -9.57 12.83 1.49
C VAL A 181 -9.78 12.88 3.00
N GLU A 182 -10.35 13.96 3.54
CA GLU A 182 -10.72 14.04 4.95
C GLU A 182 -11.70 12.91 5.34
N GLY A 183 -12.71 12.68 4.51
CA GLY A 183 -13.72 11.63 4.71
C GLY A 183 -13.11 10.24 4.69
N TYR A 184 -12.17 9.97 3.78
CA TYR A 184 -11.46 8.69 3.71
C TYR A 184 -10.57 8.44 4.94
N ILE A 185 -9.86 9.46 5.42
CA ILE A 185 -9.05 9.36 6.65
C ILE A 185 -9.95 9.10 7.87
N ARG A 186 -11.07 9.82 7.97
CA ARG A 186 -12.08 9.60 9.02
C ARG A 186 -12.61 8.17 8.99
N GLN A 187 -13.00 7.69 7.80
CA GLN A 187 -13.50 6.32 7.61
C GLN A 187 -12.47 5.28 8.04
N MET A 188 -11.19 5.45 7.67
CA MET A 188 -10.12 4.56 8.14
C MET A 188 -10.07 4.51 9.67
N PHE A 189 -10.02 5.66 10.36
CA PHE A 189 -9.95 5.68 11.83
C PHE A 189 -11.20 5.13 12.53
N GLU A 190 -12.36 5.16 11.89
CA GLU A 190 -13.58 4.50 12.39
C GLU A 190 -13.51 2.97 12.27
N LEU A 191 -12.80 2.47 11.24
CA LEU A 191 -12.66 1.05 10.95
C LEU A 191 -11.57 0.39 11.81
N LEU A 192 -10.41 1.04 12.00
CA LEU A 192 -9.25 0.45 12.68
C LEU A 192 -9.58 -0.14 14.07
N PRO A 193 -10.26 0.57 15.00
CA PRO A 193 -10.60 0.04 16.31
C PRO A 193 -11.40 -1.26 16.31
N LYS A 194 -12.26 -1.42 15.30
CA LYS A 194 -13.19 -2.56 15.18
C LYS A 194 -12.49 -3.74 14.51
N LEU A 195 -11.77 -3.48 13.42
CA LEU A 195 -11.19 -4.52 12.57
C LEU A 195 -9.86 -5.06 13.10
N ALA A 196 -9.07 -4.22 13.78
CA ALA A 196 -7.83 -4.63 14.42
C ALA A 196 -8.02 -5.10 15.88
N ASP A 197 -9.27 -5.21 16.35
CA ASP A 197 -9.64 -5.59 17.71
C ASP A 197 -8.88 -4.82 18.81
N LEU A 198 -8.86 -3.50 18.67
CA LEU A 198 -8.09 -2.64 19.59
C LEU A 198 -8.71 -2.65 21.00
N ASN A 199 -7.87 -2.81 22.02
CA ASN A 199 -8.26 -2.67 23.41
C ASN A 199 -8.62 -1.21 23.77
N GLN A 200 -9.26 -0.98 24.92
CA GLN A 200 -9.73 0.35 25.32
C GLN A 200 -8.64 1.43 25.35
N LYS A 201 -7.41 1.09 25.77
CA LYS A 201 -6.27 2.02 25.81
C LYS A 201 -5.88 2.43 24.38
N ALA A 202 -5.74 1.45 23.49
CA ALA A 202 -5.44 1.68 22.08
C ALA A 202 -6.55 2.49 21.39
N ARG A 203 -7.83 2.19 21.66
CA ARG A 203 -8.96 2.98 21.13
C ARG A 203 -8.89 4.46 21.48
N ARG A 204 -8.54 4.80 22.73
CA ARG A 204 -8.36 6.21 23.15
C ARG A 204 -7.22 6.89 22.42
N ARG A 205 -6.08 6.20 22.26
CA ARG A 205 -4.93 6.70 21.49
C ARG A 205 -5.32 6.94 20.03
N TYR A 206 -5.98 5.98 19.39
CA TYR A 206 -6.40 6.11 18.00
C TYR A 206 -7.48 7.18 17.79
N ALA A 207 -8.32 7.47 18.79
CA ALA A 207 -9.22 8.62 18.74
C ALA A 207 -8.48 9.98 18.86
N ALA A 208 -7.30 10.03 19.48
CA ALA A 208 -6.45 11.22 19.46
C ALA A 208 -5.75 11.37 18.10
N LEU A 209 -5.14 10.29 17.59
CA LEU A 209 -4.52 10.26 16.26
C LEU A 209 -5.52 10.63 15.15
N ALA A 210 -6.76 10.13 15.25
CA ALA A 210 -7.81 10.46 14.30
C ALA A 210 -8.04 11.98 14.20
N ARG A 211 -8.05 12.69 15.33
CA ARG A 211 -8.23 14.15 15.34
C ARG A 211 -7.06 14.86 14.67
N GLU A 212 -5.84 14.46 15.00
CA GLU A 212 -4.62 15.02 14.44
C GLU A 212 -4.55 14.85 12.91
N TRP A 213 -4.80 13.63 12.42
CA TRP A 213 -4.76 13.33 10.98
C TRP A 213 -5.87 14.05 10.20
N ILE A 214 -7.07 14.14 10.77
CA ILE A 214 -8.20 14.85 10.16
C ILE A 214 -7.91 16.35 10.10
N GLU A 215 -7.38 16.93 11.18
CA GLU A 215 -6.99 18.35 11.22
C GLU A 215 -5.90 18.66 10.19
N GLU A 216 -4.89 17.80 10.08
CA GLU A 216 -3.82 17.96 9.09
C GLU A 216 -4.35 17.88 7.65
N ALA A 217 -5.25 16.93 7.36
CA ALA A 217 -5.94 16.86 6.07
C ALA A 217 -6.70 18.15 5.74
N GLN A 218 -7.45 18.70 6.69
CA GLN A 218 -8.17 19.97 6.52
C GLN A 218 -7.24 21.16 6.30
N ILE A 219 -6.09 21.19 6.98
CA ILE A 219 -5.08 22.26 6.80
C ILE A 219 -4.51 22.20 5.39
N GLN A 220 -4.10 21.01 4.93
CA GLN A 220 -3.48 20.85 3.61
C GLN A 220 -4.46 21.07 2.46
N ILE A 221 -5.70 20.56 2.57
CA ILE A 221 -6.75 20.79 1.56
C ILE A 221 -7.02 22.30 1.40
N ARG A 222 -7.20 23.03 2.52
CA ARG A 222 -7.41 24.48 2.46
C ARG A 222 -6.25 25.23 1.83
N LYS A 223 -5.00 24.81 2.09
CA LYS A 223 -3.82 25.39 1.45
C LYS A 223 -3.87 25.20 -0.07
N LEU A 224 -4.21 24.00 -0.54
CA LEU A 224 -4.34 23.71 -1.97
C LEU A 224 -5.43 24.55 -2.63
N GLU A 225 -6.60 24.67 -2.00
CA GLU A 225 -7.69 25.51 -2.51
C GLU A 225 -7.32 26.99 -2.56
N SER A 226 -6.60 27.48 -1.55
CA SER A 226 -6.14 28.87 -1.52
C SER A 226 -5.12 29.18 -2.61
N ALA A 227 -4.22 28.23 -2.90
CA ALA A 227 -3.23 28.37 -3.96
C ALA A 227 -3.89 28.41 -5.36
N GLN A 228 -4.95 27.63 -5.57
CA GLN A 228 -5.69 27.61 -6.84
C GLN A 228 -6.53 28.86 -7.09
N ARG A 229 -6.96 29.57 -6.04
CA ARG A 229 -7.72 30.83 -6.16
C ARG A 229 -6.83 32.06 -6.38
N GLY A 230 -5.53 31.94 -6.09
CA GLY A 230 -4.56 33.02 -6.25
C GLY A 230 -3.74 32.97 -7.54
N SER A 231 -3.93 31.92 -8.37
CA SER A 231 -3.34 31.75 -9.70
C SER A 231 -4.32 32.14 -10.79
#